data_AF-A0A7V5R2N8-F1
#
_entry.id   AF-A0A7V5R2N8-F1
#
_cell.length_a   1.000
_cell.length_b   1.000
_cell.length_c   1.000
_cell.angle_alpha   90.00
_cell.angle_beta   90.00
_cell.angle_gamma   90.00
#
_symmetry.space_group_name_H-M   'P 1'
#
loop_
_entity.id
_entity.type
_entity.pdbx_description
1 polymer ?
#
loop_
_entity_poly.entity_id
_entity_poly.type
_entity_poly.pdbx_seq_one_letter_code
_entity_poly.pdbx_strand_id
1 'polypeptide(L)'
;MYTRRAALHNSITTDNNGLETDIMRFFAIISLCLMVVFALVQSIPMKGKGQRENAPSLISTELLKQEMANLQRQITQLTLKNRQLEQQLGEKQQQWIKDKTRLAKLQQQIKKSLSHSQQALKKSQQKLQQASHQAEQIQQKNEFQAKKLLLSRVQYKKAWHDYKKARQKTVLAGDLMKQAKQTRISKREKEQPPVKNKQAGFTLKFTDDESLLHLIKNNSVQYYLVSGSQVFLYQWQVGHWQLKAVSIKENMYMMQKKTVPDVLFKSARKKVVAFANSQLQFGIVLPPVIITRIHHYQKHYRGGDIIITRAGQVEIKNAN
;
A
#
# COMPACT_ATOMS: atom_id res chain seq x y z
N MET A 1 -39.58 12.21 -20.52
CA MET A 1 -39.47 10.74 -20.66
C MET A 1 -39.41 10.34 -22.14
N TYR A 2 -38.27 10.50 -22.83
CA TYR A 2 -38.15 10.11 -24.26
C TYR A 2 -36.87 9.37 -24.65
N THR A 3 -35.97 9.07 -23.71
CA THR A 3 -34.66 8.45 -24.03
C THR A 3 -34.59 6.93 -23.86
N ARG A 4 -35.68 6.25 -23.46
CA ARG A 4 -35.65 4.79 -23.22
C ARG A 4 -36.11 3.92 -24.41
N ARG A 5 -36.67 4.53 -25.48
CA ARG A 5 -37.24 3.80 -26.62
C ARG A 5 -36.25 3.55 -27.77
N ALA A 6 -35.13 4.29 -27.83
CA ALA A 6 -34.12 4.14 -28.87
C ALA A 6 -33.16 2.95 -28.62
N ALA A 7 -32.94 2.55 -27.36
CA ALA A 7 -31.99 1.49 -27.03
C ALA A 7 -32.49 0.07 -27.36
N LEU A 8 -33.81 -0.14 -27.44
CA LEU A 8 -34.39 -1.45 -27.74
C LEU A 8 -34.42 -1.77 -29.26
N HIS A 9 -34.40 -0.75 -30.11
CA HIS A 9 -34.45 -0.94 -31.57
C HIS A 9 -33.06 -1.31 -32.16
N ASN A 10 -31.99 -0.85 -31.52
CA ASN A 10 -30.63 -1.16 -31.96
C ASN A 10 -30.15 -2.57 -31.59
N SER A 11 -30.73 -3.23 -30.57
CA SER A 11 -30.37 -4.61 -30.23
C SER A 11 -31.00 -5.63 -31.18
N ILE A 12 -32.24 -5.41 -31.61
CA ILE A 12 -32.98 -6.32 -32.50
C ILE A 12 -32.37 -6.34 -33.91
N THR A 13 -31.81 -5.21 -34.36
CA THR A 13 -31.15 -5.12 -35.69
C THR A 13 -29.76 -5.77 -35.70
N THR A 14 -28.99 -5.69 -34.61
CA THR A 14 -27.70 -6.38 -34.52
C THR A 14 -27.82 -7.90 -34.46
N ASP A 15 -28.84 -8.44 -33.79
CA ASP A 15 -29.04 -9.89 -33.68
C ASP A 15 -29.50 -10.49 -35.03
N ASN A 16 -30.32 -9.75 -35.78
CA ASN A 16 -30.72 -10.15 -37.15
C ASN A 16 -29.55 -10.07 -38.13
N ASN A 17 -28.68 -9.07 -38.03
CA ASN A 17 -27.48 -8.97 -38.87
C ASN A 17 -26.46 -10.10 -38.56
N GLY A 18 -26.35 -10.50 -37.29
CA GLY A 18 -25.55 -11.66 -36.89
C GLY A 18 -26.10 -12.96 -37.47
N LEU A 19 -27.42 -13.15 -37.40
CA LEU A 19 -28.10 -14.33 -37.96
C LEU A 19 -27.98 -14.39 -39.49
N GLU A 20 -28.15 -13.26 -40.19
CA GLU A 20 -28.06 -13.18 -41.64
C GLU A 20 -26.63 -13.46 -42.15
N THR A 21 -25.61 -12.97 -41.44
CA THR A 21 -24.21 -13.26 -41.77
C THR A 21 -23.83 -14.71 -41.51
N ASP A 22 -24.36 -15.35 -40.47
CA ASP A 22 -24.15 -16.78 -40.21
C ASP A 22 -24.87 -17.66 -41.24
N ILE A 23 -26.06 -17.27 -41.70
CA ILE A 23 -26.78 -17.97 -42.79
C ILE A 23 -26.00 -17.85 -44.11
N MET A 24 -25.50 -16.67 -44.47
CA MET A 24 -24.67 -16.51 -45.67
C MET A 24 -23.39 -17.34 -45.60
N ARG A 25 -22.73 -17.39 -44.44
CA ARG A 25 -21.52 -18.22 -44.22
C ARG A 25 -21.83 -19.71 -44.30
N PHE A 26 -22.96 -20.15 -43.76
CA PHE A 26 -23.38 -21.55 -43.82
C PHE A 26 -23.65 -22.00 -45.27
N PHE A 27 -24.30 -21.15 -46.07
CA PHE A 27 -24.55 -21.44 -47.49
C PHE A 27 -23.25 -21.51 -48.31
N ALA A 28 -22.26 -20.67 -47.99
CA ALA A 28 -20.93 -20.71 -48.61
C ALA A 28 -20.17 -22.01 -48.28
N ILE A 29 -20.28 -22.51 -47.05
CA ILE A 29 -19.67 -23.80 -46.64
C ILE A 29 -20.34 -24.96 -47.38
N ILE A 30 -21.67 -24.96 -47.49
CA ILE A 30 -22.40 -26.00 -48.23
C ILE A 30 -21.99 -26.02 -49.71
N SER A 31 -21.94 -24.87 -50.36
CA SER A 31 -21.58 -24.77 -51.78
C SER A 31 -20.13 -25.20 -52.05
N LEU A 32 -19.20 -24.87 -51.14
CA LEU A 32 -17.83 -25.39 -51.20
C LEU A 32 -17.77 -26.91 -51.03
N CYS A 33 -18.50 -27.46 -50.05
CA CYS A 33 -18.58 -28.91 -49.85
C CYS A 33 -19.17 -29.64 -51.08
N LEU A 34 -20.22 -29.09 -51.69
CA LEU A 34 -20.81 -29.66 -52.89
C LEU A 34 -19.84 -29.64 -54.07
N MET A 35 -19.10 -28.54 -54.27
CA MET A 35 -18.08 -28.45 -55.31
C MET A 35 -16.98 -29.52 -55.13
N VAL A 36 -16.53 -29.76 -53.90
CA VAL A 36 -15.53 -30.79 -53.58
C VAL A 36 -16.07 -32.20 -53.84
N VAL A 37 -17.32 -32.49 -53.46
CA VAL A 37 -17.96 -33.79 -53.73
C VAL A 37 -18.13 -34.02 -55.24
N PHE A 38 -18.53 -33.00 -56.01
CA PHE A 38 -18.62 -33.12 -57.47
C PHE A 38 -17.27 -33.37 -58.13
N ALA A 39 -16.20 -32.72 -57.68
CA ALA A 39 -14.84 -32.99 -58.13
C ALA A 39 -14.37 -34.43 -57.76
N LEU A 40 -14.76 -34.93 -56.59
CA LEU A 40 -14.50 -36.30 -56.16
C LEU A 40 -15.24 -37.33 -57.02
N VAL A 41 -16.51 -37.07 -57.38
CA VAL A 41 -17.29 -37.96 -58.24
C VAL A 41 -16.76 -37.97 -59.68
N GLN A 42 -16.30 -36.83 -60.19
CA GLN A 42 -15.68 -36.73 -61.53
C GLN A 42 -14.26 -37.30 -61.60
N SER A 43 -13.56 -37.43 -60.47
CA SER A 43 -12.20 -37.99 -60.41
C SER A 43 -12.17 -39.52 -60.26
N ILE A 44 -13.32 -40.20 -60.33
CA ILE A 44 -13.37 -41.66 -60.48
C ILE A 44 -13.25 -41.98 -61.98
N PRO A 45 -12.07 -42.35 -62.51
CA PRO A 45 -11.99 -42.91 -63.84
C PRO A 45 -12.79 -44.22 -63.83
N MET A 46 -13.85 -44.28 -64.63
CA MET A 46 -14.47 -45.54 -65.05
C MET A 46 -13.42 -46.30 -65.86
N LYS A 47 -12.53 -47.00 -65.15
CA LYS A 47 -11.44 -47.77 -65.73
C LYS A 47 -12.07 -48.86 -66.58
N GLY A 48 -11.92 -48.66 -67.89
CA GLY A 48 -12.38 -49.56 -68.92
C GLY A 48 -11.95 -50.99 -68.67
N LYS A 49 -12.83 -51.88 -69.10
CA LYS A 49 -12.62 -53.31 -69.30
C LYS A 49 -11.23 -53.57 -69.90
N GLY A 50 -10.44 -54.41 -69.23
CA GLY A 50 -9.22 -54.98 -69.84
C GLY A 50 -8.07 -55.15 -68.87
N GLN A 51 -8.18 -56.12 -67.95
CA GLN A 51 -7.04 -56.86 -67.40
C GLN A 51 -7.57 -58.03 -66.57
N ARG A 52 -8.03 -59.07 -67.29
CA ARG A 52 -8.19 -60.43 -66.78
C ARG A 52 -6.95 -61.22 -67.17
N GLU A 53 -5.82 -60.91 -66.57
CA GLU A 53 -4.64 -61.78 -66.57
C GLU A 53 -4.01 -61.65 -65.19
N ASN A 54 -4.50 -62.48 -64.28
CA ASN A 54 -3.77 -63.04 -63.14
C ASN A 54 -4.69 -64.11 -62.56
N ALA A 55 -4.47 -65.35 -63.00
CA ALA A 55 -4.96 -66.53 -62.31
C ALA A 55 -4.62 -66.43 -60.81
N PRO A 56 -5.47 -66.94 -59.90
CA PRO A 56 -5.19 -66.88 -58.47
C PRO A 56 -3.94 -67.71 -58.19
N SER A 57 -2.78 -67.05 -58.04
CA SER A 57 -1.62 -67.69 -57.46
C SER A 57 -2.04 -68.16 -56.07
N LEU A 58 -2.02 -69.47 -55.85
CA LEU A 58 -2.21 -70.07 -54.54
C LEU A 58 -1.20 -69.40 -53.60
N ILE A 59 -1.67 -68.42 -52.84
CA ILE A 59 -0.90 -67.78 -51.79
C ILE A 59 -0.39 -68.94 -50.94
N SER A 60 0.93 -69.09 -50.86
CA SER A 60 1.51 -70.21 -50.14
C SER A 60 0.94 -70.18 -48.72
N THR A 61 0.45 -71.33 -48.25
CA THR A 61 -0.17 -71.46 -46.93
C THR A 61 0.73 -70.94 -45.81
N GLU A 62 2.05 -70.94 -46.05
CA GLU A 62 3.06 -70.37 -45.17
C GLU A 62 3.06 -68.84 -45.11
N LEU A 63 2.90 -68.15 -46.26
CA LEU A 63 2.80 -66.69 -46.29
C LEU A 63 1.54 -66.22 -45.53
N LEU A 64 0.41 -66.92 -45.73
CA LEU A 64 -0.84 -66.68 -45.01
C LEU A 64 -0.68 -66.88 -43.49
N LYS A 65 -0.02 -67.95 -43.05
CA LYS A 65 0.27 -68.19 -41.62
C LYS A 65 1.17 -67.08 -41.03
N GLN A 66 2.18 -66.65 -41.76
CA GLN A 66 3.07 -65.57 -41.34
C GLN A 66 2.31 -64.24 -41.22
N GLU A 67 1.43 -63.93 -42.17
CA GLU A 67 0.59 -62.74 -42.13
C GLU A 67 -0.40 -62.78 -40.97
N MET A 68 -1.07 -63.91 -40.75
CA MET A 68 -1.93 -64.12 -39.58
C MET A 68 -1.17 -63.92 -38.26
N ALA A 69 0.05 -64.44 -38.15
CA ALA A 69 0.88 -64.24 -36.96
C ALA A 69 1.28 -62.77 -36.77
N ASN A 70 1.59 -62.05 -37.85
CA ASN A 70 1.90 -60.61 -37.79
C ASN A 70 0.66 -59.79 -37.37
N LEU A 71 -0.49 -60.05 -37.98
CA LEU A 71 -1.76 -59.39 -37.62
C LEU A 71 -2.14 -59.68 -36.17
N GLN A 72 -1.98 -60.91 -35.69
CA GLN A 72 -2.25 -61.27 -34.29
C GLN A 72 -1.35 -60.49 -33.31
N ARG A 73 -0.07 -60.28 -33.66
CA ARG A 73 0.84 -59.44 -32.87
C ARG A 73 0.39 -57.98 -32.87
N GLN A 74 -0.02 -57.44 -34.01
CA GLN A 74 -0.51 -56.07 -34.12
C GLN A 74 -1.79 -55.87 -33.30
N ILE A 75 -2.74 -56.80 -33.37
CA ILE A 75 -3.96 -56.77 -32.55
C ILE A 75 -3.58 -56.75 -31.06
N THR A 76 -2.69 -57.65 -30.64
CA THR A 76 -2.24 -57.71 -29.23
C THR A 76 -1.58 -56.39 -28.79
N GLN A 77 -0.74 -55.80 -29.63
CA GLN A 77 -0.09 -54.51 -29.37
C GLN A 77 -1.12 -53.37 -29.28
N LEU A 78 -2.07 -53.31 -30.20
CA LEU A 78 -3.13 -52.30 -30.19
C LEU A 78 -4.04 -52.45 -28.97
N THR A 79 -4.41 -53.67 -28.59
CA THR A 79 -5.19 -53.94 -27.38
C THR A 79 -4.44 -53.48 -26.12
N LEU A 80 -3.14 -53.75 -26.02
CA LEU A 80 -2.32 -53.28 -24.91
C LEU A 80 -2.27 -51.75 -24.86
N LYS A 81 -2.06 -51.10 -26.01
CA LYS A 81 -2.00 -49.64 -26.12
C LYS A 81 -3.32 -48.98 -25.76
N ASN A 82 -4.46 -49.54 -26.20
CA ASN A 82 -5.78 -49.05 -25.82
C ASN A 82 -5.99 -49.13 -24.31
N ARG A 83 -5.62 -50.26 -23.68
CA ARG A 83 -5.70 -50.42 -22.23
C ARG A 83 -4.86 -49.38 -21.48
N GLN A 84 -3.64 -49.10 -21.96
CA GLN A 84 -2.78 -48.06 -21.39
C GLN A 84 -3.41 -46.66 -21.52
N LEU A 85 -3.99 -46.35 -22.68
CA LEU A 85 -4.66 -45.07 -22.91
C LEU A 85 -5.90 -44.91 -22.02
N GLU A 86 -6.69 -45.96 -21.82
CA GLU A 86 -7.84 -45.96 -20.91
C GLU A 86 -7.43 -45.71 -19.46
N GLN A 87 -6.32 -46.33 -19.01
CA GLN A 87 -5.75 -46.07 -17.68
C GLN A 87 -5.31 -44.61 -17.54
N GLN A 88 -4.57 -44.08 -18.52
CA GLN A 88 -4.15 -42.68 -18.53
C GLN A 88 -5.33 -41.72 -18.52
N LEU A 89 -6.39 -42.02 -19.28
CA LEU A 89 -7.60 -41.21 -19.32
C LEU A 89 -8.29 -41.20 -17.95
N GLY A 90 -8.40 -42.36 -17.30
CA GLY A 90 -8.96 -42.48 -15.95
C GLY A 90 -8.16 -41.67 -14.91
N GLU A 91 -6.83 -41.76 -14.94
CA GLU A 91 -5.96 -40.97 -14.06
C GLU A 91 -6.11 -39.46 -14.29
N LYS A 92 -6.11 -39.03 -15.56
CA LYS A 92 -6.30 -37.62 -15.91
C LYS A 92 -7.67 -37.11 -15.51
N GLN A 93 -8.71 -37.93 -15.63
CA GLN A 93 -10.06 -37.58 -15.20
C GLN A 93 -10.15 -37.42 -13.68
N GLN A 94 -9.56 -38.34 -12.91
CA GLN A 94 -9.49 -38.21 -11.45
C GLN A 94 -8.70 -36.97 -11.03
N GLN A 95 -7.60 -36.68 -11.71
CA GLN A 95 -6.80 -35.48 -11.47
C GLN A 95 -7.63 -34.22 -11.74
N TRP A 96 -8.37 -34.18 -12.85
CA TRP A 96 -9.25 -33.06 -13.17
C TRP A 96 -10.34 -32.85 -12.12
N ILE A 97 -10.95 -33.92 -11.59
CA ILE A 97 -11.95 -33.82 -10.51
C ILE A 97 -11.33 -33.23 -9.23
N LYS A 98 -10.11 -33.68 -8.86
CA LYS A 98 -9.37 -33.15 -7.71
C LYS A 98 -9.07 -31.67 -7.88
N ASP A 99 -8.59 -31.27 -9.06
CA ASP A 99 -8.23 -29.88 -9.34
C ASP A 99 -9.45 -28.97 -9.42
N LYS A 100 -10.56 -29.44 -10.02
CA LYS A 100 -11.85 -28.73 -9.98
C LYS A 100 -12.32 -28.48 -8.55
N THR A 101 -12.20 -29.48 -7.68
CA THR A 101 -12.57 -29.36 -6.26
C THR A 101 -11.65 -28.37 -5.53
N ARG A 102 -10.35 -28.38 -5.81
CA ARG A 102 -9.38 -27.40 -5.26
C ARG A 102 -9.72 -25.98 -5.70
N LEU A 103 -10.03 -25.78 -6.98
CA LEU A 103 -10.42 -24.48 -7.52
C LEU A 103 -11.69 -23.95 -6.85
N ALA A 104 -12.71 -24.78 -6.64
CA ALA A 104 -13.93 -24.39 -5.93
C ALA A 104 -13.64 -23.94 -4.48
N LYS A 105 -12.76 -24.68 -3.77
CA LYS A 105 -12.33 -24.31 -2.41
C LYS A 105 -11.57 -22.98 -2.39
N LEU A 106 -10.64 -22.77 -3.34
CA LEU A 106 -9.90 -21.52 -3.46
C LEU A 106 -10.83 -20.34 -3.77
N GLN A 107 -11.80 -20.51 -4.68
CA GLN A 107 -12.80 -19.48 -4.97
C GLN A 107 -13.63 -19.13 -3.74
N GLN A 108 -14.04 -20.12 -2.95
CA GLN A 108 -14.77 -19.88 -1.70
C GLN A 108 -13.91 -19.14 -0.67
N GLN A 109 -12.63 -19.51 -0.54
CA GLN A 109 -11.69 -18.82 0.36
C GLN A 109 -11.48 -17.36 -0.06
N ILE A 110 -11.26 -17.10 -1.35
CA ILE A 110 -11.11 -15.75 -1.90
C ILE A 110 -12.38 -14.92 -1.65
N LYS A 111 -13.56 -15.49 -1.86
CA LYS A 111 -14.83 -14.80 -1.60
C LYS A 111 -14.98 -14.44 -0.11
N LYS A 112 -14.61 -15.35 0.78
CA LYS A 112 -14.61 -15.11 2.23
C LYS A 112 -13.58 -14.02 2.60
N SER A 113 -12.36 -14.07 2.11
CA SER A 113 -11.35 -13.06 2.44
C SER A 113 -11.73 -11.68 1.89
N LEU A 114 -12.34 -11.62 0.70
CA LEU A 114 -12.85 -10.39 0.10
C LEU A 114 -13.94 -9.76 0.97
N SER A 115 -14.93 -10.55 1.43
CA SER A 115 -15.99 -10.02 2.29
C SER A 115 -15.47 -9.51 3.64
N HIS A 116 -14.51 -10.23 4.25
CA HIS A 116 -13.87 -9.78 5.49
C HIS A 116 -13.08 -8.48 5.27
N SER A 117 -12.31 -8.39 4.18
CA SER A 117 -11.54 -7.19 3.85
C SER A 117 -12.45 -5.99 3.58
N GLN A 118 -13.57 -6.19 2.88
CA GLN A 118 -14.56 -5.14 2.63
C GLN A 118 -15.21 -4.65 3.92
N GLN A 119 -15.58 -5.57 4.83
CA GLN A 119 -16.12 -5.21 6.14
C GLN A 119 -15.10 -4.44 6.98
N ALA A 120 -13.83 -4.86 6.99
CA ALA A 120 -12.77 -4.15 7.68
C ALA A 120 -12.57 -2.73 7.12
N LEU A 121 -12.61 -2.58 5.80
CA LEU A 121 -12.49 -1.27 5.14
C LEU A 121 -13.66 -0.35 5.50
N LYS A 122 -14.90 -0.87 5.50
CA LYS A 122 -16.08 -0.11 5.94
C LYS A 122 -15.97 0.33 7.40
N LYS A 123 -15.56 -0.56 8.30
CA LYS A 123 -15.32 -0.23 9.72
C LYS A 123 -14.22 0.83 9.87
N SER A 124 -13.15 0.72 9.10
CA SER A 124 -12.06 1.70 9.10
C SER A 124 -12.53 3.07 8.58
N GLN A 125 -13.33 3.11 7.52
CA GLN A 125 -13.92 4.35 7.00
C GLN A 125 -14.85 5.01 8.02
N GLN A 126 -15.69 4.23 8.70
CA GLN A 126 -16.57 4.74 9.76
C GLN A 126 -15.75 5.35 10.91
N LYS A 127 -14.68 4.68 11.35
CA LYS A 127 -13.78 5.22 12.38
C LYS A 127 -13.09 6.51 11.93
N LEU A 128 -12.68 6.61 10.68
CA LEU A 128 -12.08 7.83 10.12
C LEU A 128 -13.08 8.99 10.08
N GLN A 129 -14.33 8.73 9.68
CA GLN A 129 -15.40 9.74 9.69
C GLN A 129 -15.72 10.21 11.12
N GLN A 130 -15.77 9.29 12.08
CA GLN A 130 -15.98 9.64 13.48
C GLN A 130 -14.81 10.46 14.03
N ALA A 131 -13.57 10.05 13.76
CA ALA A 131 -12.38 10.77 14.18
C ALA A 131 -12.30 12.17 13.53
N SER A 132 -12.71 12.31 12.26
CA SER A 132 -12.74 13.62 11.59
C SER A 132 -13.76 14.55 12.22
N HIS A 133 -14.98 14.06 12.50
CA HIS A 133 -16.01 14.84 13.19
C HIS A 133 -15.57 15.25 14.60
N GLN A 134 -14.91 14.35 15.34
CA GLN A 134 -14.37 14.66 16.65
C GLN A 134 -13.27 15.72 16.59
N ALA A 135 -12.37 15.63 15.60
CA ALA A 135 -11.32 16.62 15.40
C ALA A 135 -11.90 18.02 15.09
N GLU A 136 -12.93 18.09 14.23
CA GLU A 136 -13.64 19.34 13.93
C GLU A 136 -14.28 19.94 15.18
N GLN A 137 -14.95 19.13 16.01
CA GLN A 137 -15.52 19.60 17.27
C GLN A 137 -14.47 20.12 18.24
N ILE A 138 -13.32 19.44 18.35
CA ILE A 138 -12.20 19.89 19.17
C ILE A 138 -11.65 21.22 18.64
N GLN A 139 -11.49 21.34 17.33
CA GLN A 139 -11.01 22.58 16.70
C GLN A 139 -11.96 23.74 16.99
N GLN A 140 -13.27 23.57 16.81
CA GLN A 140 -14.26 24.60 17.12
C GLN A 140 -14.23 25.01 18.61
N LYS A 141 -14.09 24.03 19.52
CA LYS A 141 -13.94 24.31 20.97
C LYS A 141 -12.65 25.10 21.25
N ASN A 142 -11.54 24.72 20.64
CA ASN A 142 -10.26 25.40 20.80
C ASN A 142 -10.33 26.83 20.26
N GLU A 143 -10.95 27.04 19.09
CA GLU A 143 -11.16 28.37 18.51
C GLU A 143 -12.03 29.25 19.40
N PHE A 144 -13.11 28.71 19.97
CA PHE A 144 -13.96 29.43 20.90
C PHE A 144 -13.20 29.82 22.18
N GLN A 145 -12.42 28.90 22.75
CA GLN A 145 -11.58 29.19 23.91
C GLN A 145 -10.50 30.24 23.59
N ALA A 146 -9.87 30.15 22.42
CA ALA A 146 -8.89 31.14 21.96
C ALA A 146 -9.51 32.54 21.82
N LYS A 147 -10.72 32.66 21.25
CA LYS A 147 -11.47 33.92 21.18
C LYS A 147 -11.78 34.47 22.58
N LYS A 148 -12.21 33.62 23.51
CA LYS A 148 -12.46 34.01 24.91
C LYS A 148 -11.20 34.53 25.61
N LEU A 149 -10.06 33.88 25.41
CA LEU A 149 -8.76 34.31 25.95
C LEU A 149 -8.27 35.62 25.32
N LEU A 150 -8.54 35.86 24.04
CA LEU A 150 -8.23 37.14 23.40
C LEU A 150 -9.04 38.28 23.99
N LEU A 151 -10.35 38.09 24.16
CA LEU A 151 -11.23 39.09 24.78
C LEU A 151 -10.79 39.43 26.20
N SER A 152 -10.47 38.41 27.02
CA SER A 152 -9.97 38.66 28.37
C SER A 152 -8.61 39.37 28.38
N ARG A 153 -7.70 39.06 27.45
CA ARG A 153 -6.43 39.81 27.28
C ARG A 153 -6.66 41.27 26.93
N VAL A 154 -7.60 41.57 26.02
CA VAL A 154 -7.93 42.96 25.65
C VAL A 154 -8.50 43.72 26.86
N GLN A 155 -9.43 43.10 27.59
CA GLN A 155 -10.01 43.67 28.80
C GLN A 155 -8.93 43.94 29.88
N TYR A 156 -8.06 42.96 30.13
CA TYR A 156 -6.95 43.09 31.08
C TYR A 156 -6.00 44.23 30.67
N LYS A 157 -5.65 44.33 29.38
CA LYS A 157 -4.78 45.39 28.87
C LYS A 157 -5.41 46.78 29.06
N LYS A 158 -6.72 46.92 28.83
CA LYS A 158 -7.45 48.17 29.07
C LYS A 158 -7.45 48.53 30.57
N ALA A 159 -7.83 47.59 31.43
CA ALA A 159 -7.81 47.78 32.88
C ALA A 159 -6.41 48.13 33.41
N TRP A 160 -5.36 47.53 32.85
CA TRP A 160 -3.97 47.83 33.20
C TRP A 160 -3.57 49.26 32.79
N HIS A 161 -3.99 49.72 31.60
CA HIS A 161 -3.78 51.12 31.19
C HIS A 161 -4.52 52.11 32.09
N ASP A 162 -5.76 51.81 32.47
CA ASP A 162 -6.55 52.65 33.38
C ASP A 162 -5.94 52.70 34.77
N TYR A 163 -5.49 51.56 35.31
CA TYR A 163 -4.71 51.48 36.55
C TYR A 163 -3.42 52.32 36.46
N LYS A 164 -2.68 52.23 35.35
CA LYS A 164 -1.45 53.02 35.16
C LYS A 164 -1.74 54.53 35.11
N LYS A 165 -2.81 54.97 34.45
CA LYS A 165 -3.23 56.38 34.43
C LYS A 165 -3.68 56.87 35.80
N ALA A 166 -4.47 56.06 36.52
CA ALA A 166 -4.88 56.37 37.89
C ALA A 166 -3.66 56.49 38.82
N ARG A 167 -2.68 55.59 38.68
CA ARG A 167 -1.43 55.64 39.42
C ARG A 167 -0.58 56.86 39.07
N GLN A 168 -0.52 57.27 37.81
CA GLN A 168 0.17 58.52 37.44
C GLN A 168 -0.51 59.75 38.04
N LYS A 169 -1.85 59.77 38.11
CA LYS A 169 -2.59 60.84 38.80
C LYS A 169 -2.36 60.85 40.31
N THR A 170 -2.29 59.68 40.96
CA THR A 170 -2.00 59.59 42.40
C THR A 170 -0.54 59.83 42.74
N VAL A 171 0.39 59.55 41.82
CA VAL A 171 1.79 59.97 41.92
C VAL A 171 1.91 61.49 41.71
N LEU A 172 1.20 62.10 40.75
CA LEU A 172 1.13 63.57 40.62
C LEU A 172 0.55 64.26 41.88
N ALA A 173 -0.45 63.64 42.52
CA ALA A 173 -1.01 64.09 43.80
C ALA A 173 -0.07 63.81 44.99
N GLY A 174 0.74 62.75 44.91
CA GLY A 174 1.74 62.38 45.91
C GLY A 174 3.07 63.13 45.79
N ASP A 175 3.41 63.65 44.60
CA ASP A 175 4.61 64.44 44.33
C ASP A 175 4.45 65.88 44.85
N LEU A 176 3.22 66.40 44.96
CA LEU A 176 2.92 67.60 45.77
C LEU A 176 3.08 67.37 47.29
N MET A 177 3.15 66.11 47.74
CA MET A 177 3.32 65.75 49.16
C MET A 177 4.71 65.16 49.50
N LYS A 178 5.63 65.03 48.54
CA LYS A 178 6.96 64.41 48.76
C LYS A 178 8.14 65.32 48.39
N GLN A 179 8.03 66.62 48.64
CA GLN A 179 9.19 67.49 48.82
C GLN A 179 9.77 67.46 50.25
N ALA A 180 9.27 66.57 51.12
CA ALA A 180 9.79 66.37 52.48
C ALA A 180 10.17 64.90 52.75
N LYS A 181 11.15 64.35 52.04
CA LYS A 181 12.17 63.50 52.69
C LYS A 181 13.33 63.19 51.77
N GLN A 182 14.47 63.65 52.27
CA GLN A 182 15.78 63.68 51.72
C GLN A 182 16.44 62.29 51.81
N THR A 183 17.31 62.03 50.83
CA THR A 183 18.61 61.36 50.94
C THR A 183 18.74 59.85 51.18
N ARG A 184 19.79 59.34 50.51
CA ARG A 184 20.73 58.26 50.91
C ARG A 184 20.17 56.84 50.69
N ILE A 185 20.82 55.88 49.99
CA ILE A 185 22.23 55.53 49.67
C ILE A 185 22.15 54.61 48.40
N SER A 186 22.96 54.79 47.34
CA SER A 186 24.17 53.99 46.98
C SER A 186 24.00 52.46 47.13
N LYS A 187 24.54 51.52 46.33
CA LYS A 187 25.56 51.47 45.29
C LYS A 187 25.56 50.00 44.79
N ARG A 188 25.56 49.79 43.47
CA ARG A 188 26.42 48.85 42.70
C ARG A 188 26.71 47.45 43.28
N GLU A 189 26.41 46.39 42.51
CA GLU A 189 27.42 45.34 42.22
C GLU A 189 27.13 44.58 40.92
N LYS A 190 28.22 44.27 40.21
CA LYS A 190 28.33 43.71 38.86
C LYS A 190 28.63 42.21 38.93
N GLU A 191 28.20 41.52 37.86
CA GLU A 191 28.86 40.43 37.12
C GLU A 191 29.37 39.19 37.87
N GLN A 192 28.85 38.02 37.46
CA GLN A 192 29.68 36.91 36.97
C GLN A 192 28.88 36.05 35.95
N PRO A 193 29.53 35.49 34.91
CA PRO A 193 28.88 34.79 33.80
C PRO A 193 28.52 33.33 34.18
N PRO A 194 27.43 32.75 33.65
CA PRO A 194 27.10 31.37 33.94
C PRO A 194 28.01 30.41 33.15
N VAL A 195 28.67 29.58 33.94
CA VAL A 195 29.29 28.30 33.59
C VAL A 195 28.40 27.50 32.62
N LYS A 196 29.03 26.88 31.62
CA LYS A 196 28.44 25.95 30.63
C LYS A 196 27.36 25.06 31.25
N ASN A 197 26.11 25.38 30.92
CA ASN A 197 24.92 24.66 31.36
C ASN A 197 24.91 23.26 30.71
N LYS A 198 25.04 22.20 31.52
CA LYS A 198 24.65 20.84 31.12
C LYS A 198 23.16 20.92 30.80
N GLN A 199 22.82 20.81 29.53
CA GLN A 199 21.46 21.03 29.02
C GLN A 199 20.45 20.16 29.78
N ALA A 200 19.56 20.80 30.55
CA ALA A 200 18.36 20.16 31.06
C ALA A 200 17.44 19.88 29.86
N GLY A 201 17.41 18.63 29.42
CA GLY A 201 16.63 18.20 28.27
C GLY A 201 16.73 16.69 28.06
N PHE A 202 15.78 16.15 27.31
CA PHE A 202 15.80 14.74 26.93
C PHE A 202 16.45 14.59 25.56
N THR A 203 17.37 13.62 25.43
CA THR A 203 17.90 13.20 24.13
C THR A 203 17.25 11.89 23.74
N LEU A 204 16.65 11.84 22.55
CA LEU A 204 16.09 10.59 22.01
C LEU A 204 17.14 9.85 21.18
N LYS A 205 17.37 8.59 21.50
CA LYS A 205 18.30 7.69 20.80
C LYS A 205 17.63 6.34 20.53
N PHE A 206 18.11 5.65 19.52
CA PHE A 206 17.83 4.21 19.35
C PHE A 206 18.98 3.43 19.96
N THR A 207 18.73 2.20 20.40
CA THR A 207 19.78 1.33 20.95
C THR A 207 20.96 1.18 19.99
N ASP A 208 20.67 1.04 18.71
CA ASP A 208 21.64 0.83 17.63
C ASP A 208 20.97 1.05 16.26
N ASP A 209 21.78 1.07 15.20
CA ASP A 209 21.31 1.28 13.83
C ASP A 209 20.38 0.16 13.35
N GLU A 210 20.62 -1.09 13.75
CA GLU A 210 19.76 -2.22 13.36
C GLU A 210 18.39 -2.14 14.04
N SER A 211 18.33 -1.70 15.29
CA SER A 211 17.07 -1.45 15.99
C SER A 211 16.18 -0.46 15.23
N LEU A 212 16.74 0.66 14.77
CA LEU A 212 15.99 1.63 13.98
C LEU A 212 15.52 1.01 12.65
N LEU A 213 16.41 0.33 11.93
CA LEU A 213 16.05 -0.33 10.66
C LEU A 213 14.94 -1.37 10.85
N HIS A 214 14.98 -2.13 11.95
CA HIS A 214 13.97 -3.13 12.28
C HIS A 214 12.61 -2.48 12.55
N LEU A 215 12.58 -1.38 13.32
CA LEU A 215 11.35 -0.64 13.60
C LEU A 215 10.74 -0.02 12.33
N ILE A 216 11.57 0.45 11.39
CA ILE A 216 11.10 0.97 10.11
C ILE A 216 10.57 -0.17 9.23
N LYS A 217 11.31 -1.29 9.10
CA LYS A 217 10.89 -2.45 8.30
C LYS A 217 9.55 -3.03 8.76
N ASN A 218 9.31 -3.04 10.08
CA ASN A 218 8.07 -3.54 10.68
C ASN A 218 6.98 -2.47 10.75
N ASN A 219 7.15 -1.31 10.10
CA ASN A 219 6.21 -0.16 10.12
C ASN A 219 5.85 0.34 11.53
N SER A 220 6.67 0.03 12.53
CA SER A 220 6.46 0.46 13.92
C SER A 220 6.86 1.92 14.11
N VAL A 221 7.86 2.38 13.36
CA VAL A 221 8.27 3.79 13.28
C VAL A 221 8.25 4.21 11.81
N GLN A 222 7.71 5.40 11.53
CA GLN A 222 7.71 5.95 10.18
C GLN A 222 8.92 6.87 10.01
N TYR A 223 9.73 6.62 8.99
CA TYR A 223 10.91 7.41 8.69
C TYR A 223 10.66 8.30 7.48
N TYR A 224 11.02 9.57 7.59
CA TYR A 224 10.79 10.59 6.60
C TYR A 224 12.11 11.23 6.18
N LEU A 225 12.19 11.54 4.90
CA LEU A 225 13.21 12.37 4.30
C LEU A 225 12.59 13.71 3.96
N VAL A 226 13.21 14.79 4.42
CA VAL A 226 12.78 16.16 4.17
C VAL A 226 13.84 16.83 3.32
N SER A 227 13.42 17.41 2.19
CA SER A 227 14.27 18.08 1.23
C SER A 227 13.59 19.37 0.77
N GLY A 228 13.96 20.50 1.38
CA GLY A 228 13.28 21.78 1.15
C GLY A 228 11.81 21.73 1.56
N SER A 229 10.89 21.95 0.62
CA SER A 229 9.44 21.89 0.83
C SER A 229 8.85 20.48 0.66
N GLN A 230 9.63 19.51 0.20
CA GLN A 230 9.15 18.17 -0.10
C GLN A 230 9.47 17.20 1.04
N VAL A 231 8.50 16.34 1.34
CA VAL A 231 8.65 15.27 2.32
C VAL A 231 8.38 13.92 1.67
N PHE A 232 9.22 12.95 1.97
CA PHE A 232 9.13 11.61 1.43
C PHE A 232 9.10 10.61 2.59
N LEU A 233 8.15 9.67 2.55
CA LEU A 233 8.10 8.54 3.46
C LEU A 233 8.98 7.40 2.93
N TYR A 234 9.87 6.87 3.77
CA TYR A 234 10.58 5.64 3.51
C TYR A 234 9.70 4.43 3.80
N GLN A 235 9.58 3.55 2.82
CA GLN A 235 8.86 2.29 2.95
C GLN A 235 9.73 1.13 2.50
N TRP A 236 9.71 0.05 3.28
CA TRP A 236 10.33 -1.21 2.88
C TRP A 236 9.33 -2.03 2.05
N GLN A 237 9.69 -2.37 0.81
CA GLN A 237 8.89 -3.22 -0.07
C GLN A 237 9.80 -4.27 -0.71
N VAL A 238 9.47 -5.55 -0.57
CA VAL A 238 10.08 -6.68 -1.30
C VAL A 238 11.61 -6.52 -1.51
N GLY A 239 12.36 -6.43 -0.41
CA GLY A 239 13.83 -6.39 -0.44
C GLY A 239 14.47 -5.03 -0.75
N HIS A 240 13.70 -3.97 -1.01
CA HIS A 240 14.24 -2.65 -1.35
C HIS A 240 13.50 -1.49 -0.67
N TRP A 241 14.19 -0.34 -0.57
CA TRP A 241 13.65 0.90 0.00
C TRP A 241 12.98 1.76 -1.09
N GLN A 242 11.72 2.13 -0.85
CA GLN A 242 10.96 3.06 -1.69
C GLN A 242 10.72 4.38 -0.97
N LEU A 243 10.71 5.46 -1.75
CA LEU A 243 10.43 6.82 -1.30
C LEU A 243 9.08 7.23 -1.89
N LYS A 244 8.14 7.61 -1.04
CA LYS A 244 6.82 8.10 -1.46
C LYS A 244 6.64 9.54 -1.04
N ALA A 245 6.38 10.45 -1.97
CA ALA A 245 6.09 11.85 -1.65
C ALA A 245 4.80 11.95 -0.82
N VAL A 246 4.85 12.72 0.27
CA VAL A 246 3.79 12.88 1.26
C VAL A 246 3.79 14.30 1.81
N SER A 247 2.67 14.74 2.38
CA SER A 247 2.59 16.00 3.12
C SER A 247 3.22 15.87 4.52
N ILE A 248 3.68 17.00 5.06
CA ILE A 248 4.24 17.10 6.42
C ILE A 248 3.20 16.66 7.45
N LYS A 249 3.62 15.84 8.42
CA LYS A 249 2.82 15.49 9.60
C LYS A 249 3.23 16.33 10.80
N GLU A 250 2.26 16.73 11.63
CA GLU A 250 2.45 17.66 12.76
C GLU A 250 3.28 17.13 13.96
N ASN A 251 3.82 15.89 13.90
CA ASN A 251 4.54 15.27 15.02
C ASN A 251 5.81 14.54 14.56
N MET A 252 6.60 15.21 13.73
CA MET A 252 7.86 14.67 13.22
C MET A 252 9.03 15.12 14.09
N TYR A 253 9.78 14.16 14.65
CA TYR A 253 11.00 14.42 15.41
C TYR A 253 12.20 14.42 14.46
N MET A 254 12.95 15.52 14.43
CA MET A 254 14.14 15.63 13.59
C MET A 254 15.30 14.83 14.16
N MET A 255 15.97 14.08 13.30
CA MET A 255 17.16 13.31 13.62
C MET A 255 18.42 14.11 13.28
N GLN A 256 19.44 13.96 14.12
CA GLN A 256 20.76 14.46 13.80
C GLN A 256 21.40 13.58 12.72
N LYS A 257 22.13 14.17 11.77
CA LYS A 257 22.75 13.43 10.66
C LYS A 257 23.61 12.24 11.13
N LYS A 258 24.31 12.40 12.26
CA LYS A 258 25.18 11.35 12.85
C LYS A 258 24.43 10.16 13.46
N THR A 259 23.12 10.27 13.69
CA THR A 259 22.30 9.19 14.27
C THR A 259 21.45 8.49 13.22
N VAL A 260 21.70 8.78 11.94
CA VAL A 260 20.99 8.16 10.81
C VAL A 260 21.88 7.05 10.27
N PRO A 261 21.38 5.80 10.18
CA PRO A 261 22.13 4.69 9.61
C PRO A 261 22.61 5.00 8.19
N ASP A 262 23.88 4.68 7.91
CA ASP A 262 24.54 4.94 6.63
C ASP A 262 23.78 4.37 5.43
N VAL A 263 23.12 3.23 5.61
CA VAL A 263 22.32 2.57 4.57
C VAL A 263 21.17 3.46 4.11
N LEU A 264 20.48 4.12 5.05
CA LEU A 264 19.39 5.05 4.74
C LEU A 264 19.95 6.29 4.05
N PHE A 265 21.05 6.85 4.56
CA PHE A 265 21.69 8.03 3.99
C PHE A 265 22.16 7.79 2.54
N LYS A 266 22.84 6.68 2.27
CA LYS A 266 23.31 6.31 0.92
C LYS A 266 22.15 6.09 -0.05
N SER A 267 21.07 5.44 0.41
CA SER A 267 19.87 5.24 -0.42
C SER A 267 19.15 6.55 -0.75
N ALA A 268 19.09 7.48 0.21
CA ALA A 268 18.48 8.80 0.04
C ALA A 268 19.27 9.58 -1.00
N ARG A 269 20.60 9.64 -0.86
CA ARG A 269 21.46 10.36 -1.79
C ARG A 269 21.32 9.85 -3.21
N LYS A 270 21.32 8.53 -3.44
CA LYS A 270 21.14 7.93 -4.78
C LYS A 270 19.84 8.35 -5.47
N LYS A 271 18.73 8.45 -4.72
CA LYS A 271 17.43 8.85 -5.28
C LYS A 271 17.21 10.36 -5.32
N VAL A 272 17.95 11.11 -4.50
CA VAL A 272 17.79 12.57 -4.35
C VAL A 272 18.86 13.39 -5.08
N VAL A 273 19.84 12.77 -5.76
CA VAL A 273 20.70 13.47 -6.74
C VAL A 273 19.87 14.18 -7.84
N ALA A 274 18.62 13.74 -8.10
CA ALA A 274 17.68 14.44 -8.96
C ALA A 274 17.20 15.81 -8.42
N PHE A 275 17.47 16.16 -7.15
CA PHE A 275 16.99 17.37 -6.46
C PHE A 275 18.15 18.19 -5.86
N ALA A 276 19.20 18.39 -6.66
CA ALA A 276 20.61 18.62 -6.32
C ALA A 276 21.03 19.68 -5.27
N ASN A 277 20.16 20.53 -4.72
CA ASN A 277 20.59 21.70 -3.90
C ASN A 277 19.97 21.81 -2.50
N SER A 278 19.21 20.82 -2.04
CA SER A 278 18.48 20.91 -0.77
C SER A 278 19.25 20.27 0.39
N GLN A 279 19.28 20.95 1.55
CA GLN A 279 19.75 20.34 2.79
C GLN A 279 18.85 19.15 3.17
N LEU A 280 19.41 17.95 3.17
CA LEU A 280 18.70 16.74 3.58
C LEU A 280 18.51 16.72 5.09
N GLN A 281 17.25 16.73 5.51
CA GLN A 281 16.85 16.51 6.90
C GLN A 281 16.12 15.19 7.01
N PHE A 282 16.25 14.54 8.17
CA PHE A 282 15.64 13.25 8.43
C PHE A 282 14.73 13.37 9.63
N GLY A 283 13.53 12.83 9.50
CA GLY A 283 12.51 12.89 10.53
C GLY A 283 11.97 11.51 10.84
N ILE A 284 11.51 11.31 12.07
CA ILE A 284 10.79 10.11 12.47
C ILE A 284 9.46 10.50 13.10
N VAL A 285 8.43 9.72 12.80
CA VAL A 285 7.15 9.79 13.50
C VAL A 285 7.03 8.53 14.34
N LEU A 286 6.97 8.75 15.65
CA LEU A 286 6.84 7.69 16.64
C LEU A 286 5.38 7.28 16.80
N PRO A 287 5.10 6.00 17.07
CA PRO A 287 3.75 5.53 17.35
C PRO A 287 3.26 6.10 18.70
N PRO A 288 1.93 6.28 18.88
CA PRO A 288 1.36 6.86 20.09
C PRO A 288 1.79 6.16 21.38
N VAL A 289 1.95 4.84 21.34
CA VAL A 289 2.39 4.04 22.50
C VAL A 289 3.77 4.47 23.00
N ILE A 290 4.71 4.74 22.08
CA ILE A 290 6.05 5.22 22.43
C ILE A 290 5.98 6.66 22.97
N ILE A 291 5.18 7.52 22.34
CA ILE A 291 4.99 8.92 22.77
C ILE A 291 4.45 8.99 24.20
N THR A 292 3.44 8.19 24.54
CA THR A 292 2.87 8.15 25.89
C THR A 292 3.92 7.75 26.93
N ARG A 293 4.79 6.78 26.62
CA ARG A 293 5.89 6.38 27.51
C ARG A 293 6.93 7.48 27.65
N ILE A 294 7.27 8.16 26.56
CA ILE A 294 8.17 9.33 26.60
C ILE A 294 7.60 10.41 27.52
N HIS A 295 6.32 10.75 27.37
CA HIS A 295 5.65 11.73 28.24
C HIS A 295 5.60 11.28 29.70
N HIS A 296 5.46 9.98 29.97
CA HIS A 296 5.55 9.45 31.33
C HIS A 296 6.94 9.76 31.92
N TYR A 297 8.03 9.46 31.21
CA TYR A 297 9.38 9.81 31.68
C TYR A 297 9.61 11.32 31.83
N GLN A 298 9.08 12.13 30.91
CA GLN A 298 9.18 13.59 30.98
C GLN A 298 8.45 14.20 32.19
N LYS A 299 7.46 13.51 32.76
CA LYS A 299 6.79 13.95 33.99
C LYS A 299 7.63 13.68 35.25
N HIS A 300 8.43 12.62 35.22
CA HIS A 300 9.17 12.13 36.39
C HIS A 300 10.63 12.57 36.43
N TYR A 301 11.21 12.93 35.28
CA TYR A 301 12.61 13.33 35.17
C TYR A 301 12.72 14.70 34.49
N ARG A 302 13.79 15.45 34.80
CA ARG A 302 14.03 16.77 34.18
C ARG A 302 14.97 16.70 32.98
N GLY A 303 15.62 15.55 32.78
CA GLY A 303 16.45 15.28 31.61
C GLY A 303 16.96 13.83 31.61
N GLY A 304 17.59 13.43 30.51
CA GLY A 304 18.18 12.11 30.35
C GLY A 304 18.17 11.60 28.91
N ASP A 305 18.79 10.45 28.70
CA ASP A 305 18.79 9.74 27.42
C ASP A 305 17.59 8.81 27.36
N ILE A 306 16.62 9.11 26.50
CA ILE A 306 15.51 8.22 26.16
C ILE A 306 15.98 7.28 25.05
N ILE A 307 15.99 5.99 25.34
CA ILE A 307 16.46 4.95 24.42
C ILE A 307 15.28 4.10 23.95
N ILE A 308 15.07 4.03 22.63
CA ILE A 308 14.09 3.14 22.02
C ILE A 308 14.79 1.84 21.59
N THR A 309 14.31 0.72 22.11
CA THR A 309 14.86 -0.62 21.81
C THR A 309 14.32 -1.19 20.50
N ARG A 310 14.93 -2.29 20.01
CA ARG A 310 14.47 -3.05 18.82
C ARG A 310 13.00 -3.47 18.88
N ALA A 311 12.48 -3.71 20.08
CA ALA A 311 11.09 -4.09 20.32
C ALA A 311 10.14 -2.88 20.43
N GLY A 312 10.65 -1.64 20.31
CA GLY A 312 9.89 -0.42 20.48
C GLY A 312 9.59 -0.08 21.95
N GLN A 313 10.34 -0.68 22.89
CA GLN A 313 10.26 -0.30 24.30
C GLN A 313 11.08 0.97 24.54
N VAL A 314 10.69 1.75 25.54
CA VAL A 314 11.31 3.03 25.88
C VAL A 314 11.95 2.89 27.24
N GLU A 315 13.25 3.15 27.31
CA GLU A 315 14.05 3.13 28.52
C GLU A 315 14.65 4.51 28.75
N ILE A 316 14.93 4.86 30.01
CA ILE A 316 15.67 6.08 30.35
C ILE A 316 17.02 5.73 30.95
N LYS A 317 18.08 6.38 30.47
CA LYS A 317 19.43 6.33 31.05
C LYS A 317 19.88 7.74 31.40
N ASN A 318 20.80 7.87 32.36
CA ASN A 318 21.36 9.16 32.78
C ASN A 318 20.28 10.17 33.20
N ALA A 319 19.28 9.72 33.95
CA ALA A 319 18.15 10.56 34.35
C ALA A 319 18.56 11.56 35.44
N ASN A 320 18.09 12.81 35.32
CA ASN A 320 18.32 13.90 36.27
C ASN A 320 17.05 14.36 36.97
#